data_AF-A0A364K0E6-F1
#
_entry.id   AF-A0A364K0E6-F1
#
_cell.length_a   1.000
_cell.length_b   1.000
_cell.length_c   1.000
_cell.angle_alpha   90.00
_cell.angle_beta   90.00
_cell.angle_gamma   90.00
#
_symmetry.space_group_name_H-M   'P 1'
#
loop_
_entity.id
_entity.type
_entity.pdbx_description
1 polymer ?
#
loop_
_entity_poly.entity_id
_entity_poly.type
_entity_poly.pdbx_seq_one_letter_code
_entity_poly.pdbx_strand_id
1 'polypeptide(L)'
;MKADFIHINGISINTKMIDSALVNQADIDFFNYVNQVAKWFAYTLSTQSKYMVSHKHDPPWDYSGQLINTNQSFDLNDYPQLQDFIEEYNGHTLATFLSGCGFHHVTYSEELEELTFTWISGLLEDLIIEMFSSLPYEQLDQIITTINDEQIFYDLLYTLSFELIEKVSPMNSKILFELGKELAYKQMAQEKEELQKRKKREQETDLVAQRILQKLQAQYKLAYRETMPNRIERPLFMEKVKPLLFQLHQLGIPLEEIRLLSKCGVWSNSVVHDLENLSI
;
A
#
# COMPACT_ATOMS: atom_id res chain seq x y z
N MET A 1 -6.81 -25.84 -24.55
CA MET A 1 -5.64 -26.02 -25.43
C MET A 1 -5.18 -24.62 -25.80
N LYS A 2 -4.12 -24.10 -25.15
CA LYS A 2 -3.60 -22.74 -25.37
C LYS A 2 -3.07 -22.64 -26.81
N ALA A 3 -3.40 -21.56 -27.52
CA ALA A 3 -2.90 -21.34 -28.87
C ALA A 3 -1.39 -21.05 -28.80
N ASP A 4 -0.61 -21.70 -29.67
CA ASP A 4 0.85 -21.55 -29.72
C ASP A 4 1.26 -20.11 -30.07
N PHE A 5 0.39 -19.40 -30.79
CA PHE A 5 0.56 -18.00 -31.15
C PHE A 5 -0.69 -17.20 -30.81
N ILE A 6 -0.48 -16.00 -30.30
CA ILE A 6 -1.50 -14.96 -30.17
C ILE A 6 -1.07 -13.73 -30.96
N HIS A 7 -2.02 -12.88 -31.32
CA HIS A 7 -1.76 -11.65 -32.05
C HIS A 7 -2.28 -10.45 -31.25
N ILE A 8 -1.37 -9.62 -30.75
CA ILE A 8 -1.71 -8.39 -30.02
C ILE A 8 -1.24 -7.22 -30.89
N ASN A 9 -2.18 -6.38 -31.33
CA ASN A 9 -1.89 -5.21 -32.16
C ASN A 9 -1.04 -5.50 -33.41
N GLY A 10 -1.25 -6.66 -34.04
CA GLY A 10 -0.50 -7.10 -35.22
C GLY A 10 0.86 -7.75 -34.92
N ILE A 11 1.26 -7.83 -33.66
CA ILE A 11 2.48 -8.50 -33.21
C ILE A 11 2.13 -9.94 -32.85
N SER A 12 2.85 -10.88 -33.47
CA SER A 12 2.68 -12.31 -33.17
C SER A 12 3.56 -12.69 -31.99
N ILE A 13 2.95 -13.26 -30.96
CA ILE A 13 3.60 -13.68 -29.73
C ILE A 13 3.50 -15.20 -29.63
N ASN A 14 4.64 -15.87 -29.54
CA ASN A 14 4.71 -17.31 -29.31
C ASN A 14 4.60 -17.59 -27.81
N THR A 15 3.43 -18.06 -27.37
CA THR A 15 3.13 -18.26 -25.95
C THR A 15 3.99 -19.37 -25.34
N LYS A 16 4.26 -20.45 -26.07
CA LYS A 16 5.12 -21.56 -25.60
C LYS A 16 6.57 -21.15 -25.39
N MET A 17 7.08 -20.26 -26.24
CA MET A 17 8.43 -19.72 -26.09
C MET A 17 8.53 -18.88 -24.81
N ILE A 18 7.56 -18.00 -24.57
CA ILE A 18 7.49 -17.21 -23.33
C ILE A 18 7.33 -18.12 -22.12
N ASP A 19 6.42 -19.11 -22.17
CA ASP A 19 6.20 -20.06 -21.09
C ASP A 19 7.53 -20.74 -20.69
N SER A 20 8.26 -21.27 -21.67
CA SER A 20 9.53 -21.96 -21.44
C SER A 20 10.62 -21.02 -20.93
N ALA A 21 10.67 -19.79 -21.46
CA ALA A 21 11.67 -18.80 -21.07
C ALA A 21 11.42 -18.27 -19.65
N LEU A 22 10.15 -18.07 -19.26
CA LEU A 22 9.78 -17.68 -17.90
C LEU A 22 10.14 -18.74 -16.87
N VAL A 23 9.84 -20.02 -17.14
CA VAL A 23 10.23 -21.15 -16.27
C VAL A 23 11.75 -21.16 -16.06
N ASN A 24 12.52 -21.06 -17.16
CA ASN A 24 13.98 -21.03 -17.09
C ASN A 24 14.50 -19.81 -16.30
N GLN A 25 13.91 -18.63 -16.52
CA GLN A 25 14.31 -17.42 -15.82
C GLN A 25 14.02 -17.52 -14.32
N ALA A 26 12.85 -18.05 -13.95
CA ALA A 26 12.49 -18.27 -12.55
C ALA A 26 13.46 -19.21 -11.84
N ASP A 27 13.93 -20.26 -12.52
CA ASP A 27 14.95 -21.18 -11.97
C ASP A 27 16.33 -20.51 -11.87
N ILE A 28 16.73 -19.69 -12.86
CA ILE A 28 18.01 -18.95 -12.83
C ILE A 28 18.03 -17.93 -11.68
N ASP A 29 16.93 -17.20 -11.51
CA ASP A 29 16.80 -16.13 -10.51
C ASP A 29 16.21 -16.60 -9.19
N PHE A 30 16.10 -17.92 -8.97
CA PHE A 30 15.53 -18.49 -7.75
C PHE A 30 16.17 -17.93 -6.46
N PHE A 31 17.48 -17.71 -6.44
CA PHE A 31 18.15 -17.12 -5.27
C PHE A 31 17.75 -15.66 -5.03
N ASN A 32 17.43 -14.90 -6.08
CA ASN A 32 16.91 -13.54 -5.93
C ASN A 32 15.51 -13.59 -5.29
N TYR A 33 14.66 -14.53 -5.71
CA TYR A 33 13.37 -14.78 -5.06
C TYR A 33 13.53 -15.16 -3.58
N VAL A 34 14.42 -16.10 -3.25
CA VAL A 34 14.72 -16.48 -1.85
C VAL A 34 15.14 -15.26 -1.02
N ASN A 35 15.95 -14.36 -1.58
CA ASN A 35 16.33 -13.12 -0.89
C ASN A 35 15.14 -12.17 -0.64
N GLN A 36 14.16 -12.12 -1.56
CA GLN A 36 12.94 -11.34 -1.34
C GLN A 36 12.08 -11.94 -0.23
N VAL A 37 11.88 -13.26 -0.24
CA VAL A 37 11.16 -13.99 0.81
C VAL A 37 11.87 -13.81 2.15
N ALA A 38 13.19 -13.97 2.20
CA ALA A 38 13.99 -13.78 3.41
C ALA A 38 13.84 -12.36 3.97
N LYS A 39 13.91 -11.33 3.10
CA LYS A 39 13.71 -9.93 3.49
C LYS A 39 12.32 -9.69 4.06
N TRP A 40 11.27 -10.15 3.37
CA TRP A 40 9.88 -10.05 3.84
C TRP A 40 9.71 -10.74 5.19
N PHE A 41 10.14 -11.99 5.30
CA PHE A 41 10.05 -12.76 6.53
C PHE A 41 10.76 -12.08 7.72
N ALA A 42 12.00 -11.63 7.53
CA ALA A 42 12.77 -10.94 8.57
C ALA A 42 12.13 -9.61 8.99
N TYR A 43 11.59 -8.86 8.02
CA TYR A 43 10.87 -7.62 8.28
C TYR A 43 9.59 -7.88 9.10
N THR A 44 8.80 -8.88 8.69
CA THR A 44 7.55 -9.25 9.35
C THR A 44 7.80 -9.68 10.80
N LEU A 45 8.75 -10.59 11.03
CA LEU A 45 9.12 -11.01 12.40
C LEU A 45 9.57 -9.84 13.28
N SER A 46 10.23 -8.83 12.71
CA SER A 46 10.79 -7.70 13.45
C SER A 46 9.79 -6.58 13.74
N THR A 47 8.67 -6.53 13.01
CA THR A 47 7.76 -5.37 13.03
C THR A 47 6.33 -5.72 13.42
N GLN A 48 5.89 -6.94 13.13
CA GLN A 48 4.51 -7.36 13.35
C GLN A 48 4.33 -8.03 14.72
N SER A 49 3.07 -8.10 15.15
CA SER A 49 2.65 -8.79 16.37
C SER A 49 1.79 -10.00 16.03
N LYS A 50 1.77 -11.02 16.90
CA LYS A 50 0.90 -12.18 16.74
C LYS A 50 -0.57 -11.79 16.90
N TYR A 51 -1.43 -12.44 16.12
CA TYR A 51 -2.88 -12.32 16.23
C TYR A 51 -3.49 -13.67 16.59
N MET A 52 -4.66 -13.64 17.22
CA MET A 52 -5.46 -14.85 17.46
C MET A 52 -6.92 -14.61 17.16
N VAL A 53 -7.62 -15.66 16.77
CA VAL A 53 -9.07 -15.62 16.58
C VAL A 53 -9.76 -15.83 17.92
N SER A 54 -10.67 -14.92 18.26
CA SER A 54 -11.52 -15.02 19.44
C SER A 54 -12.98 -15.10 19.04
N HIS A 55 -13.69 -16.10 19.56
CA HIS A 55 -15.13 -16.27 19.39
C HIS A 55 -15.93 -15.75 20.58
N LYS A 56 -15.31 -14.91 21.44
CA LYS A 56 -15.94 -14.46 22.69
C LYS A 56 -17.22 -13.66 22.45
N HIS A 57 -17.31 -12.98 21.31
CA HIS A 57 -18.40 -12.07 20.97
C HIS A 57 -19.27 -12.61 19.81
N ASP A 58 -19.04 -13.86 19.42
CA ASP A 58 -19.75 -14.51 18.34
C ASP A 58 -21.18 -14.84 18.78
N PRO A 59 -22.20 -14.43 18.01
CA PRO A 59 -23.57 -14.86 18.29
C PRO A 59 -23.74 -16.35 17.90
N PRO A 60 -24.76 -17.07 18.40
CA PRO A 60 -24.93 -18.51 18.16
C PRO A 60 -25.06 -18.96 16.70
N TRP A 61 -25.26 -18.03 15.76
CA TRP A 61 -25.45 -18.27 14.33
C TRP A 61 -24.28 -17.80 13.46
N ASP A 62 -23.25 -17.19 14.05
CA ASP A 62 -22.06 -16.70 13.36
C ASP A 62 -20.84 -17.09 14.18
N TYR A 63 -20.01 -17.99 13.64
CA TYR A 63 -18.80 -18.50 14.29
C TYR A 63 -17.54 -18.04 13.57
N SER A 64 -17.61 -16.88 12.91
CA SER A 64 -16.50 -16.36 12.12
C SER A 64 -15.31 -15.95 12.98
N GLY A 65 -15.55 -15.58 14.24
CA GLY A 65 -14.53 -15.07 15.14
C GLY A 65 -14.09 -13.63 14.82
N GLN A 66 -13.24 -13.11 15.69
CA GLN A 66 -12.59 -11.82 15.56
C GLN A 66 -11.09 -11.97 15.75
N LEU A 67 -10.27 -11.40 14.86
CA LEU A 67 -8.84 -11.28 15.08
C LEU A 67 -8.54 -10.25 16.19
N ILE A 68 -7.79 -10.69 17.19
CA ILE A 68 -7.31 -9.89 18.31
C ILE A 68 -5.79 -9.84 18.26
N ASN A 69 -5.22 -8.63 18.25
CA ASN A 69 -3.79 -8.44 18.40
C ASN A 69 -3.37 -8.80 19.84
N THR A 70 -2.43 -9.74 19.96
CA THR A 70 -1.94 -10.22 21.26
C THR A 70 -0.88 -9.31 21.88
N ASN A 71 -0.34 -8.36 21.11
CA ASN A 71 0.86 -7.56 21.39
C ASN A 71 2.12 -8.40 21.69
N GLN A 72 2.12 -9.68 21.32
CA GLN A 72 3.27 -10.55 21.43
C GLN A 72 4.10 -10.48 20.15
N SER A 73 5.42 -10.41 20.29
CA SER A 73 6.34 -10.59 19.17
C SER A 73 6.42 -12.06 18.76
N PHE A 74 6.84 -12.30 17.53
CA PHE A 74 7.20 -13.64 17.07
C PHE A 74 8.52 -14.10 17.72
N ASP A 75 8.58 -15.36 18.17
CA ASP A 75 9.84 -16.02 18.54
C ASP A 75 10.25 -16.93 17.38
N LEU A 76 11.43 -16.70 16.82
CA LEU A 76 11.98 -17.50 15.72
C LEU A 76 12.16 -18.98 16.09
N ASN A 77 12.24 -19.32 17.38
CA ASN A 77 12.31 -20.71 17.82
C ASN A 77 10.97 -21.46 17.72
N ASP A 78 9.85 -20.74 17.64
CA ASP A 78 8.53 -21.34 17.46
C ASP A 78 8.33 -21.89 16.03
N TYR A 79 9.14 -21.42 15.07
CA TYR A 79 8.99 -21.70 13.64
C TYR A 79 10.27 -22.32 13.07
N PRO A 80 10.49 -23.65 13.19
CA PRO A 80 11.66 -24.31 12.60
C PRO A 80 11.80 -24.10 11.09
N GLN A 81 10.70 -24.10 10.35
CA GLN A 81 10.60 -23.91 8.91
C GLN A 81 9.67 -22.74 8.57
N LEU A 82 9.83 -22.16 7.37
CA LEU A 82 8.99 -21.05 6.92
C LEU A 82 7.50 -21.44 6.91
N GLN A 83 7.18 -22.65 6.47
CA GLN A 83 5.81 -23.19 6.46
C GLN A 83 5.14 -23.17 7.84
N ASP A 84 5.91 -23.27 8.93
CA ASP A 84 5.35 -23.21 10.29
C ASP A 84 4.92 -21.78 10.65
N PHE A 85 5.58 -20.78 10.07
CA PHE A 85 5.28 -19.37 10.28
C PHE A 85 4.12 -18.87 9.42
N ILE A 86 4.03 -19.29 8.16
CA ILE A 86 3.07 -18.70 7.22
C ILE A 86 1.60 -18.96 7.58
N GLU A 87 1.33 -19.94 8.45
CA GLU A 87 0.01 -20.20 9.03
C GLU A 87 -0.42 -19.14 10.07
N GLU A 88 0.48 -18.28 10.52
CA GLU A 88 0.16 -17.18 11.45
C GLU A 88 -0.70 -16.12 10.77
N TYR A 89 -1.63 -15.54 11.53
CA TYR A 89 -2.50 -14.48 11.04
C TYR A 89 -1.75 -13.14 10.89
N ASN A 90 -1.99 -12.42 9.79
CA ASN A 90 -1.37 -11.11 9.53
C ASN A 90 -2.15 -9.93 10.10
N GLY A 91 -3.32 -10.18 10.71
CA GLY A 91 -4.19 -9.15 11.28
C GLY A 91 -5.24 -8.59 10.31
N HIS A 92 -5.24 -9.02 9.05
CA HIS A 92 -6.29 -8.67 8.09
C HIS A 92 -7.46 -9.63 8.15
N THR A 93 -8.65 -9.10 7.86
CA THR A 93 -9.88 -9.88 7.79
C THR A 93 -10.66 -9.46 6.56
N LEU A 94 -11.14 -10.43 5.80
CA LEU A 94 -11.96 -10.23 4.61
C LEU A 94 -13.38 -10.69 4.91
N ALA A 95 -14.37 -9.89 4.51
CA ALA A 95 -15.76 -10.31 4.59
C ALA A 95 -16.02 -11.42 3.56
N THR A 96 -16.53 -12.56 4.01
CA THR A 96 -16.92 -13.67 3.14
C THR A 96 -18.43 -13.70 3.00
N PHE A 97 -18.90 -13.87 1.77
CA PHE A 97 -20.34 -14.00 1.47
C PHE A 97 -20.83 -15.45 1.54
N LEU A 98 -20.13 -16.29 2.31
CA LEU A 98 -20.42 -17.71 2.50
C LEU A 98 -21.29 -17.89 3.75
N SER A 99 -22.41 -18.62 3.62
CA SER A 99 -23.32 -18.87 4.75
C SER A 99 -22.59 -19.58 5.89
N GLY A 100 -22.58 -18.96 7.08
CA GLY A 100 -21.94 -19.51 8.28
C GLY A 100 -20.44 -19.24 8.40
N CYS A 101 -19.84 -18.52 7.45
CA CYS A 101 -18.48 -17.98 7.51
C CYS A 101 -18.58 -16.54 7.00
N GLY A 102 -18.84 -15.58 7.90
CA GLY A 102 -18.93 -14.16 7.60
C GLY A 102 -17.57 -13.48 7.43
N PHE A 103 -16.51 -14.05 8.00
CA PHE A 103 -15.14 -13.55 7.86
C PHE A 103 -14.12 -14.64 7.54
N HIS A 104 -13.18 -14.30 6.65
CA HIS A 104 -11.91 -15.01 6.44
C HIS A 104 -10.79 -14.23 7.09
N HIS A 105 -10.00 -14.90 7.92
CA HIS A 105 -8.84 -14.32 8.61
C HIS A 105 -7.59 -14.68 7.84
N VAL A 106 -6.92 -13.65 7.30
CA VAL A 106 -5.81 -13.81 6.37
C VAL A 106 -4.54 -14.20 7.13
N THR A 107 -3.78 -15.13 6.57
CA THR A 107 -2.49 -15.57 7.10
C THR A 107 -1.33 -14.99 6.30
N TYR A 108 -0.10 -15.25 6.74
CA TYR A 108 1.09 -14.90 5.98
C TYR A 108 1.30 -15.81 4.77
N SER A 109 0.56 -16.92 4.63
CA SER A 109 0.56 -17.75 3.42
C SER A 109 0.03 -16.96 2.24
N GLU A 110 -1.08 -16.24 2.40
CA GLU A 110 -1.62 -15.40 1.33
C GLU A 110 -0.69 -14.23 0.97
N GLU A 111 0.04 -13.67 1.94
CA GLU A 111 1.08 -12.66 1.66
C GLU A 111 2.26 -13.24 0.88
N LEU A 112 2.68 -14.48 1.21
CA LEU A 112 3.72 -15.17 0.46
C LEU A 112 3.26 -15.48 -0.97
N GLU A 113 1.99 -15.87 -1.15
CA GLU A 113 1.38 -16.06 -2.47
C GLU A 113 1.42 -14.76 -3.28
N GLU A 114 0.99 -13.64 -2.70
CA GLU A 114 1.01 -12.33 -3.38
C GLU A 114 2.43 -11.89 -3.74
N LEU A 115 3.39 -12.03 -2.80
CA LEU A 115 4.80 -11.73 -3.03
C LEU A 115 5.38 -12.57 -4.17
N THR A 116 5.07 -13.86 -4.17
CA THR A 116 5.57 -14.81 -5.18
C THR A 116 4.96 -14.51 -6.55
N PHE A 117 3.65 -14.32 -6.61
CA PHE A 117 2.95 -13.98 -7.85
C PHE A 117 3.49 -12.67 -8.44
N THR A 118 3.64 -11.64 -7.60
CA THR A 118 4.21 -10.34 -8.02
C THR A 118 5.62 -10.49 -8.57
N TRP A 119 6.45 -11.32 -7.94
CA TRP A 119 7.82 -11.56 -8.40
C TRP A 119 7.85 -12.21 -9.79
N ILE A 120 7.03 -13.24 -10.03
CA ILE A 120 6.99 -13.93 -11.34
C ILE A 120 6.37 -13.03 -12.40
N SER A 121 5.33 -12.26 -12.06
CA SER A 121 4.75 -11.26 -12.96
C SER A 121 5.80 -10.23 -13.40
N GLY A 122 6.65 -9.76 -12.48
CA GLY A 122 7.79 -8.90 -12.82
C GLY A 122 8.77 -9.55 -13.79
N LEU A 123 9.12 -10.84 -13.58
CA LEU A 123 9.96 -11.57 -14.53
C LEU A 123 9.32 -11.70 -15.92
N LEU A 124 8.00 -11.93 -15.98
CA LEU A 124 7.28 -12.00 -17.24
C LEU A 124 7.33 -10.65 -17.98
N GLU A 125 7.12 -9.55 -17.26
CA GLU A 125 7.20 -8.19 -17.82
C GLU A 125 8.61 -7.90 -18.36
N ASP A 126 9.65 -8.17 -17.57
CA ASP A 126 11.06 -8.00 -17.98
C ASP A 126 11.37 -8.82 -19.24
N LEU A 127 10.88 -10.06 -19.30
CA LEU A 127 11.09 -10.96 -20.42
C LEU A 127 10.38 -10.48 -21.70
N ILE A 128 9.15 -9.95 -21.58
CA ILE A 128 8.45 -9.34 -22.71
C ILE A 128 9.22 -8.11 -23.20
N ILE A 129 9.69 -7.25 -22.29
CA ILE A 129 10.48 -6.07 -22.63
C ILE A 129 11.76 -6.46 -23.36
N GLU A 130 12.47 -7.50 -22.90
CA GLU A 130 13.68 -7.99 -23.53
C GLU A 130 13.41 -8.55 -24.94
N MET A 131 12.45 -9.48 -25.05
CA MET A 131 12.11 -10.16 -26.30
C MET A 131 11.63 -9.20 -27.39
N PHE A 132 10.98 -8.12 -27.00
CA PHE A 132 10.42 -7.12 -27.92
C PHE A 132 11.11 -5.76 -27.81
N SER A 133 12.36 -5.72 -27.35
CA SER A 133 13.16 -4.51 -27.13
C SER A 133 13.31 -3.58 -28.36
N SER A 134 13.02 -4.07 -29.57
CA SER A 134 12.97 -3.25 -30.78
C SER A 134 11.70 -2.38 -30.91
N LEU A 135 10.67 -2.63 -30.10
CA LEU A 135 9.41 -1.90 -30.14
C LEU A 135 9.49 -0.60 -29.32
N PRO A 136 8.71 0.44 -29.69
CA PRO A 136 8.53 1.62 -28.85
C PRO A 136 7.90 1.26 -27.50
N TYR A 137 8.23 2.04 -26.47
CA TYR A 137 7.72 1.84 -25.11
C TYR A 137 6.19 1.78 -25.06
N GLU A 138 5.49 2.64 -25.80
CA GLU A 138 4.03 2.69 -25.81
C GLU A 138 3.41 1.41 -26.37
N GLN A 139 4.10 0.70 -27.28
CA GLN A 139 3.63 -0.59 -27.79
C GLN A 139 3.91 -1.72 -26.79
N LEU A 140 5.07 -1.69 -26.11
CA LEU A 140 5.39 -2.65 -25.05
C LEU A 140 4.38 -2.57 -23.90
N ASP A 141 4.08 -1.36 -23.45
CA ASP A 141 3.11 -1.09 -22.39
C ASP A 141 1.72 -1.64 -22.74
N GLN A 142 1.27 -1.45 -23.99
CA GLN A 142 0.01 -2.02 -24.48
C GLN A 142 0.01 -3.55 -24.52
N ILE A 143 1.13 -4.17 -24.92
CA ILE A 143 1.26 -5.63 -24.95
C ILE A 143 1.18 -6.19 -23.53
N ILE A 144 1.94 -5.62 -22.59
CA ILE A 144 1.96 -6.02 -21.18
C ILE A 144 0.57 -5.86 -20.58
N THR A 145 -0.05 -4.69 -20.79
CA THR A 145 -1.42 -4.42 -20.32
C THR A 145 -2.41 -5.44 -20.87
N THR A 146 -2.35 -5.75 -22.17
CA THR A 146 -3.25 -6.74 -22.79
C THR A 146 -3.00 -8.14 -22.24
N ILE A 147 -1.74 -8.53 -22.04
CA ILE A 147 -1.37 -9.81 -21.45
C ILE A 147 -1.95 -9.97 -20.04
N ASN A 148 -1.85 -8.91 -19.23
CA ASN A 148 -2.35 -8.87 -17.87
C ASN A 148 -3.89 -8.86 -17.83
N ASP A 149 -4.54 -7.99 -18.61
CA ASP A 149 -6.00 -7.85 -18.67
C ASP A 149 -6.68 -9.11 -19.21
N GLU A 150 -6.11 -9.73 -20.24
CA GLU A 150 -6.63 -10.97 -20.82
C GLU A 150 -6.14 -12.24 -20.09
N GLN A 151 -5.34 -12.08 -19.03
CA GLN A 151 -4.86 -13.19 -18.18
C GLN A 151 -4.16 -14.30 -18.98
N ILE A 152 -3.41 -13.93 -20.02
CA ILE A 152 -2.87 -14.86 -21.03
C ILE A 152 -1.94 -15.91 -20.43
N PHE A 153 -1.20 -15.54 -19.38
CA PHE A 153 -0.25 -16.41 -18.69
C PHE A 153 -0.70 -16.79 -17.28
N TYR A 154 -1.95 -16.50 -16.88
CA TYR A 154 -2.40 -16.67 -15.51
C TYR A 154 -2.22 -18.10 -14.97
N ASP A 155 -2.59 -19.12 -15.76
CA ASP A 155 -2.41 -20.53 -15.36
C ASP A 155 -0.94 -20.89 -15.10
N LEU A 156 -0.01 -20.36 -15.92
CA LEU A 156 1.42 -20.58 -15.76
C LEU A 156 1.95 -19.85 -14.51
N LEU A 157 1.58 -18.58 -14.34
CA LEU A 157 1.97 -17.79 -13.17
C LEU A 157 1.51 -18.47 -11.87
N TYR A 158 0.27 -18.97 -11.85
CA TYR A 158 -0.28 -19.72 -10.72
C TYR A 158 0.50 -21.01 -10.44
N THR A 159 0.77 -21.80 -11.49
CA THR A 159 1.53 -23.06 -11.36
C THR A 159 2.95 -22.80 -10.84
N LEU A 160 3.66 -21.84 -11.43
CA LEU A 160 5.02 -21.49 -11.01
C LEU A 160 5.04 -20.91 -9.59
N SER A 161 4.03 -20.13 -9.20
CA SER A 161 3.93 -19.59 -7.83
C SER A 161 3.85 -20.73 -6.83
N PHE A 162 3.00 -21.72 -7.09
CA PHE A 162 2.89 -22.90 -6.23
C PHE A 162 4.21 -23.67 -6.11
N GLU A 163 4.88 -23.94 -7.24
CA GLU A 163 6.17 -24.64 -7.25
C GLU A 163 7.26 -23.88 -6.48
N LEU A 164 7.32 -22.57 -6.62
CA LEU A 164 8.29 -21.73 -5.90
C LEU A 164 8.01 -21.71 -4.40
N ILE A 165 6.75 -21.59 -4.00
CA ILE A 165 6.33 -21.65 -2.59
C ILE A 165 6.70 -23.02 -2.01
N GLU A 166 6.39 -24.13 -2.69
CA GLU A 166 6.79 -25.46 -2.24
C GLU A 166 8.31 -25.61 -2.07
N LYS A 167 9.12 -24.94 -2.90
CA LYS A 167 10.60 -24.93 -2.79
C LYS A 167 11.08 -24.13 -1.56
N VAL A 168 10.44 -23.01 -1.20
CA VAL A 168 10.89 -22.13 -0.10
C VAL A 168 10.26 -22.42 1.25
N SER A 169 9.03 -22.93 1.28
CA SER A 169 8.29 -23.33 2.49
C SER A 169 9.07 -24.24 3.47
N PRO A 170 9.80 -25.27 3.03
CA PRO A 170 10.56 -26.13 3.94
C PRO A 170 11.89 -25.54 4.40
N MET A 171 12.28 -24.34 3.95
CA MET A 171 13.54 -23.72 4.33
C MET A 171 13.57 -23.38 5.82
N ASN A 172 14.76 -23.49 6.42
CA ASN A 172 14.95 -23.21 7.83
C ASN A 172 14.78 -21.71 8.12
N SER A 173 13.87 -21.38 9.03
CA SER A 173 13.53 -19.99 9.36
C SER A 173 14.72 -19.21 9.90
N LYS A 174 15.62 -19.83 10.67
CA LYS A 174 16.81 -19.13 11.19
C LYS A 174 17.74 -18.69 10.07
N ILE A 175 17.93 -19.55 9.07
CA ILE A 175 18.74 -19.21 7.89
C ILE A 175 18.06 -18.09 7.08
N LEU A 176 16.75 -18.21 6.82
CA LEU A 176 16.01 -17.18 6.09
C LEU A 176 16.04 -15.82 6.80
N PHE A 177 15.83 -15.81 8.12
CA PHE A 177 15.92 -14.59 8.91
C PHE A 177 17.31 -13.95 8.78
N GLU A 178 18.37 -14.75 8.95
CA GLU A 178 19.75 -14.27 8.84
C GLU A 178 20.10 -13.71 7.45
N LEU A 179 19.56 -14.31 6.39
CA LEU A 179 19.71 -13.80 5.01
C LEU A 179 19.00 -12.46 4.82
N GLY A 180 17.82 -12.27 5.41
CA GLY A 180 16.98 -11.10 5.19
C GLY A 180 17.20 -9.92 6.14
N LYS A 181 17.74 -10.17 7.35
CA LYS A 181 17.71 -9.19 8.45
C LYS A 181 18.36 -7.85 8.13
N GLU A 182 19.49 -7.84 7.41
CA GLU A 182 20.19 -6.58 7.09
C GLU A 182 19.36 -5.70 6.16
N LEU A 183 18.72 -6.31 5.15
CA LEU A 183 17.83 -5.60 4.23
C LEU A 183 16.54 -5.14 4.94
N ALA A 184 15.99 -5.96 5.83
CA ALA A 184 14.84 -5.59 6.66
C ALA A 184 15.16 -4.39 7.57
N TYR A 185 16.29 -4.41 8.27
CA TYR A 185 16.71 -3.29 9.14
C TYR A 185 17.00 -2.02 8.36
N LYS A 186 17.59 -2.14 7.16
CA LYS A 186 17.77 -0.99 6.27
C LYS A 186 16.42 -0.37 5.87
N GLN A 187 15.43 -1.19 5.51
CA GLN A 187 14.08 -0.73 5.19
C GLN A 187 13.44 -0.03 6.41
N MET A 188 13.49 -0.64 7.60
CA MET A 188 12.95 -0.05 8.83
C MET A 188 13.60 1.31 9.17
N ALA A 189 14.92 1.43 8.96
CA ALA A 189 15.63 2.68 9.19
C ALA A 189 15.18 3.79 8.21
N GLN A 190 14.99 3.43 6.94
CA GLN A 190 14.48 4.34 5.91
C GLN A 190 13.06 4.82 6.23
N GLU A 191 12.14 3.90 6.53
CA GLU A 191 10.76 4.22 6.89
C GLU A 191 10.69 5.12 8.15
N LYS A 192 11.57 4.89 9.13
CA LYS A 192 11.69 5.75 10.32
C LYS A 192 12.14 7.16 9.96
N GLU A 193 13.14 7.29 9.08
CA GLU A 193 13.61 8.60 8.61
C GLU A 193 12.51 9.33 7.82
N GLU A 194 11.80 8.63 6.94
CA GLU A 194 10.67 9.17 6.18
C GLU A 194 9.51 9.60 7.08
N LEU A 195 9.17 8.80 8.09
CA LEU A 195 8.15 9.15 9.07
C LEU A 195 8.54 10.40 9.86
N GLN A 196 9.82 10.54 10.25
CA GLN A 196 10.32 11.75 10.92
C GLN A 196 10.26 12.98 10.01
N LYS A 197 10.67 12.85 8.74
CA LYS A 197 10.56 13.92 7.74
C LYS A 197 9.10 14.32 7.53
N ARG A 198 8.18 13.36 7.44
CA ARG A 198 6.75 13.59 7.30
C ARG A 198 6.19 14.33 8.52
N LYS A 199 6.45 13.85 9.74
CA LYS A 199 6.03 14.51 10.98
C LYS A 199 6.56 15.93 11.09
N LYS A 200 7.81 16.17 10.70
CA LYS A 200 8.41 17.52 10.69
C LYS A 200 7.68 18.43 9.70
N ARG A 201 7.42 17.96 8.47
CA ARG A 201 6.66 18.70 7.46
C ARG A 201 5.23 18.99 7.91
N GLU A 202 4.56 18.03 8.55
CA GLU A 202 3.22 18.20 9.11
C GLU A 202 3.25 19.26 10.22
N GLN A 203 4.21 19.21 11.15
CA GLN A 203 4.37 20.24 12.19
C GLN A 203 4.66 21.63 11.62
N GLU A 204 5.54 21.75 10.62
CA GLU A 204 5.82 23.01 9.94
C GLU A 204 4.57 23.56 9.24
N THR A 205 3.81 22.68 8.58
CA THR A 205 2.53 23.01 7.93
C THR A 205 1.51 23.54 8.94
N ASP A 206 1.37 22.86 10.08
CA ASP A 206 0.45 23.23 11.15
C ASP A 206 0.81 24.58 11.76
N LEU A 207 2.10 24.85 11.96
CA LEU A 207 2.58 26.15 12.46
C LEU A 207 2.26 27.29 11.48
N VAL A 208 2.43 27.07 10.17
CA VAL A 208 2.07 28.05 9.14
C VAL A 208 0.56 28.29 9.16
N ALA A 209 -0.25 27.24 9.17
CA ALA A 209 -1.70 27.34 9.21
C ALA A 209 -2.18 28.10 10.47
N GLN A 210 -1.62 27.79 11.64
CA GLN A 210 -1.93 28.50 12.89
C GLN A 210 -1.56 29.99 12.83
N ARG A 211 -0.40 30.34 12.27
CA ARG A 211 0.03 31.74 12.09
C ARG A 211 -0.94 32.51 11.18
N ILE A 212 -1.40 31.89 10.10
CA ILE A 212 -2.38 32.51 9.19
C ILE A 212 -3.74 32.63 9.87
N LEU A 213 -4.17 31.62 10.60
CA LEU A 213 -5.42 31.65 11.36
C LEU A 213 -5.41 32.79 12.39
N GLN A 214 -4.30 33.00 13.10
CA GLN A 214 -4.14 34.12 14.03
C GLN A 214 -4.25 35.49 13.31
N LYS A 215 -3.60 35.63 12.14
CA LYS A 215 -3.72 36.86 11.32
C LYS A 215 -5.15 37.09 10.87
N LEU A 216 -5.82 36.04 10.40
CA LEU A 216 -7.21 36.07 9.97
C LEU A 216 -8.15 36.46 11.12
N GLN A 217 -7.98 35.87 12.31
CA GLN A 217 -8.75 36.20 13.50
C GLN A 217 -8.54 37.66 13.92
N ALA A 218 -7.31 38.17 13.85
CA ALA A 218 -7.01 39.56 14.14
C ALA A 218 -7.68 40.50 13.13
N GLN A 219 -7.60 40.20 11.82
CA GLN A 219 -8.28 40.96 10.78
C GLN A 219 -9.80 40.92 10.93
N TYR A 220 -10.37 39.76 11.23
CA TYR A 220 -11.79 39.59 11.49
C TYR A 220 -12.27 40.49 12.64
N LYS A 221 -11.52 40.48 13.76
CA LYS A 221 -11.82 41.33 14.92
C LYS A 221 -11.73 42.81 14.59
N LEU A 222 -10.76 43.23 13.79
CA LEU A 222 -10.61 44.63 13.37
C LEU A 222 -11.74 45.07 12.43
N ALA A 223 -12.08 44.25 11.43
CA ALA A 223 -13.08 44.57 10.41
C ALA A 223 -14.50 44.58 10.98
N TYR A 224 -14.85 43.60 11.82
CA TYR A 224 -16.22 43.38 12.27
C TYR A 224 -16.46 43.72 13.75
N ARG A 225 -15.41 44.01 14.53
CA ARG A 225 -15.48 44.24 15.99
C ARG A 225 -16.07 43.06 16.78
N GLU A 226 -16.04 41.87 16.19
CA GLU A 226 -16.57 40.61 16.73
C GLU A 226 -15.43 39.62 16.96
N THR A 227 -15.64 38.61 17.82
CA THR A 227 -14.70 37.48 17.94
C THR A 227 -15.07 36.43 16.90
N MET A 228 -14.09 35.93 16.17
CA MET A 228 -14.31 34.87 15.17
C MET A 228 -14.83 33.60 15.88
N PRO A 229 -15.95 33.02 15.43
CA PRO A 229 -16.49 31.80 16.03
C PRO A 229 -15.51 30.62 15.97
N ASN A 230 -15.59 29.72 16.94
CA ASN A 230 -14.75 28.51 17.01
C ASN A 230 -15.07 27.49 15.89
N ARG A 231 -16.23 27.63 15.24
CA ARG A 231 -16.63 26.85 14.08
C ARG A 231 -17.27 27.78 13.06
N ILE A 232 -16.72 27.80 11.84
CA ILE A 232 -17.18 28.65 10.75
C ILE A 232 -17.98 27.81 9.76
N GLU A 233 -19.23 28.20 9.58
CA GLU A 233 -20.12 27.63 8.57
C GLU A 233 -20.07 28.41 7.26
N ARG A 234 -20.46 27.75 6.17
CA ARG A 234 -20.33 28.29 4.80
C ARG A 234 -20.89 29.70 4.59
N PRO A 235 -22.08 30.08 5.12
CA PRO A 235 -22.60 31.43 4.92
C PRO A 235 -21.67 32.51 5.49
N LEU A 236 -21.22 32.31 6.74
CA LEU A 236 -20.29 33.21 7.41
C LEU A 236 -18.93 33.23 6.70
N PHE A 237 -18.49 32.08 6.21
CA PHE A 237 -17.27 31.98 5.43
C PHE A 237 -17.34 32.85 4.17
N MET A 238 -18.38 32.71 3.37
CA MET A 238 -18.54 33.46 2.11
C MET A 238 -18.69 34.96 2.34
N GLU A 239 -19.47 35.35 3.34
CA GLU A 239 -19.79 36.76 3.60
C GLU A 239 -18.62 37.52 4.25
N LYS A 240 -17.97 36.91 5.26
CA LYS A 240 -17.02 37.64 6.12
C LYS A 240 -15.59 37.12 6.05
N VAL A 241 -15.37 35.81 5.89
CA VAL A 241 -14.02 35.23 5.99
C VAL A 241 -13.29 35.23 4.65
N LYS A 242 -13.96 34.79 3.57
CA LYS A 242 -13.38 34.70 2.22
C LYS A 242 -12.85 36.04 1.70
N PRO A 243 -13.54 37.19 1.89
CA PRO A 243 -12.96 38.49 1.53
C PRO A 243 -11.64 38.80 2.25
N LEU A 244 -11.52 38.43 3.54
CA LEU A 244 -10.28 38.62 4.30
C LEU A 244 -9.15 37.70 3.82
N LEU A 245 -9.46 36.49 3.37
CA LEU A 245 -8.47 35.60 2.76
C LEU A 245 -7.88 36.21 1.48
N PHE A 246 -8.71 36.82 0.63
CA PHE A 246 -8.21 37.55 -0.54
C PHE A 246 -7.33 38.74 -0.16
N GLN A 247 -7.67 39.46 0.92
CA GLN A 247 -6.82 40.54 1.43
C GLN A 247 -5.47 40.01 1.94
N LEU A 248 -5.46 38.89 2.67
CA LEU A 248 -4.22 38.24 3.10
C LEU A 248 -3.33 37.86 1.91
N HIS A 249 -3.92 37.40 0.82
CA HIS A 249 -3.19 37.13 -0.41
C HIS A 249 -2.62 38.39 -1.04
N GLN A 250 -3.40 39.46 -1.13
CA GLN A 250 -2.94 40.78 -1.64
C GLN A 250 -1.79 41.36 -0.80
N LEU A 251 -1.71 41.00 0.48
CA LEU A 251 -0.60 41.36 1.38
C LEU A 251 0.62 40.44 1.23
N GLY A 252 0.64 39.55 0.24
CA GLY A 252 1.77 38.71 -0.12
C GLY A 252 1.80 37.32 0.51
N ILE A 253 0.71 36.86 1.15
CA ILE A 253 0.64 35.46 1.61
C ILE A 253 0.29 34.55 0.41
N PRO A 254 1.13 33.55 0.08
CA PRO A 254 0.85 32.63 -1.01
C PRO A 254 -0.50 31.93 -0.84
N LEU A 255 -1.19 31.69 -1.95
CA LEU A 255 -2.49 31.02 -1.93
C LEU A 255 -2.36 29.60 -1.37
N GLU A 256 -1.26 28.92 -1.69
CA GLU A 256 -0.89 27.61 -1.18
C GLU A 256 -0.83 27.58 0.35
N GLU A 257 -0.27 28.63 0.97
CA GLU A 257 -0.23 28.75 2.42
C GLU A 257 -1.62 29.01 3.02
N ILE A 258 -2.46 29.82 2.35
CA ILE A 258 -3.85 30.08 2.78
C ILE A 258 -4.67 28.79 2.74
N ARG A 259 -4.50 27.95 1.71
CA ARG A 259 -5.17 26.66 1.58
C ARG A 259 -4.87 25.72 2.75
N LEU A 260 -3.72 25.86 3.40
CA LEU A 260 -3.38 25.07 4.61
C LEU A 260 -4.36 25.29 5.76
N LEU A 261 -5.10 26.40 5.76
CA LEU A 261 -6.16 26.60 6.74
C LEU A 261 -7.16 25.45 6.72
N SER A 262 -7.44 24.81 5.58
CA SER A 262 -8.41 23.69 5.48
C SER A 262 -8.15 22.57 6.49
N LYS A 263 -6.90 22.42 6.95
CA LYS A 263 -6.45 21.42 7.93
C LYS A 263 -6.76 21.80 9.39
N CYS A 264 -7.20 23.02 9.66
CA CYS A 264 -7.54 23.46 11.02
C CYS A 264 -8.95 22.99 11.41
N GLY A 265 -9.13 22.58 12.68
CA GLY A 265 -10.41 22.07 13.19
C GLY A 265 -11.53 23.11 13.40
N VAL A 266 -11.44 24.30 12.78
CA VAL A 266 -12.38 25.42 12.98
C VAL A 266 -13.38 25.59 11.82
N TRP A 267 -13.32 24.75 10.79
CA TRP A 267 -14.14 24.86 9.59
C TRP A 267 -15.18 23.74 9.52
N SER A 268 -16.36 24.02 8.96
CA SER A 268 -17.26 22.94 8.55
C SER A 268 -16.77 22.28 7.26
N ASN A 269 -17.18 21.03 6.99
CA ASN A 269 -16.71 20.26 5.82
C ASN A 269 -16.89 21.02 4.49
N SER A 270 -17.98 21.77 4.36
CA SER A 270 -18.21 22.61 3.17
C SER A 270 -17.19 23.74 3.01
N VAL A 271 -16.73 24.32 4.12
CA VAL A 271 -15.69 25.36 4.14
C VAL A 271 -14.30 24.77 3.90
N VAL A 272 -14.04 23.55 4.43
CA VAL A 272 -12.80 22.80 4.11
C VAL A 272 -12.67 22.64 2.58
N HIS A 273 -13.74 22.18 1.92
CA HIS A 273 -13.76 22.03 0.47
C HIS A 273 -13.57 23.36 -0.29
N ASP A 274 -14.24 24.43 0.16
CA ASP A 274 -14.09 25.76 -0.45
C ASP A 274 -12.68 26.34 -0.24
N LEU A 275 -12.00 26.01 0.87
CA LEU A 275 -10.61 26.39 1.16
C LEU A 275 -9.61 25.60 0.31
N GLU A 276 -9.77 24.29 0.15
CA GLU A 276 -8.89 23.44 -0.68
C GLU A 276 -8.91 23.88 -2.15
N ASN A 277 -10.08 24.28 -2.63
CA ASN A 277 -10.30 24.72 -4.01
C ASN A 277 -10.28 26.24 -4.16
N LEU A 278 -9.79 26.97 -3.15
CA LEU A 278 -9.76 28.42 -3.18
C LEU A 278 -8.92 28.87 -4.38
N SER A 279 -9.56 29.53 -5.34
CA SER A 279 -8.95 30.21 -6.49
C SER A 279 -9.22 31.71 -6.37
N ILE A 280 -8.30 32.50 -6.94
CA ILE A 280 -8.35 33.96 -6.99
C ILE A 280 -8.60 34.38 -8.43
#